data_AF-N9WJU5-F1
#
_entry.id   AF-N9WJU5-F1
#
_cell.length_a   1.000
_cell.length_b   1.000
_cell.length_c   1.000
_cell.angle_alpha   90.00
_cell.angle_beta   90.00
_cell.angle_gamma   90.00
#
_symmetry.space_group_name_H-M   'P 1'
#
loop_
_entity.id
_entity.type
_entity.pdbx_description
1 polymer ?
#
loop_
_entity_poly.entity_id
_entity_poly.type
_entity_poly.pdbx_seq_one_letter_code
_entity_poly.pdbx_strand_id
1 'polypeptide(L)'
;MTSCIRKGKERSREMKNTLADLNNHLFEQMERLNDDDLNNEELDKEIKRAKAMTDVSSQIIENAALGLSAEKLRAEYGNREIHLPGMLEHKK
;
A
#
# COMPACT_ATOMS: atom_id res chain seq x y z
N MET A 1 -36.18 28.50 17.10
CA MET A 1 -35.84 27.06 17.01
C MET A 1 -35.41 26.79 15.58
N THR A 2 -34.10 26.79 15.35
CA THR A 2 -33.29 25.58 15.00
C THR A 2 -33.47 25.29 13.50
N SER A 3 -32.46 25.33 12.63
CA SER A 3 -31.16 24.70 12.77
C SER A 3 -30.22 25.21 11.68
N CYS A 4 -28.97 25.48 12.06
CA CYS A 4 -27.86 25.77 11.17
C CYS A 4 -27.60 24.60 10.19
N ILE A 5 -27.64 24.87 8.89
CA ILE A 5 -27.09 23.94 7.88
C ILE A 5 -25.56 24.11 7.88
N ARG A 6 -24.86 23.31 8.68
CA ARG A 6 -23.42 23.10 8.53
C ARG A 6 -23.22 22.01 7.47
N LYS A 7 -22.90 22.41 6.24
CA LYS A 7 -22.34 21.49 5.23
C LYS A 7 -20.98 21.01 5.76
N GLY A 8 -20.95 19.78 6.26
CA GLY A 8 -19.72 19.08 6.62
C GLY A 8 -18.88 18.89 5.36
N LYS A 9 -17.71 19.51 5.33
CA LYS A 9 -16.68 19.31 4.31
C LYS A 9 -16.19 17.87 4.43
N GLU A 10 -16.59 16.99 3.52
CA GLU A 10 -15.99 15.66 3.36
C GLU A 10 -14.49 15.86 3.10
N ARG A 11 -13.67 15.49 4.08
CA ARG A 11 -12.24 15.32 3.83
C ARG A 11 -12.10 14.03 3.02
N SER A 12 -11.96 14.15 1.71
CA SER A 12 -11.31 13.13 0.90
C SER A 12 -9.93 12.89 1.49
N ARG A 13 -9.80 11.87 2.35
CA ARG A 13 -8.51 11.34 2.73
C ARG A 13 -8.02 10.61 1.49
N GLU A 14 -7.11 11.23 0.78
CA GLU A 14 -6.33 10.57 -0.26
C GLU A 14 -5.81 9.26 0.35
N MET A 15 -6.20 8.12 -0.24
CA MET A 15 -5.86 6.80 0.27
C MET A 15 -4.35 6.64 0.17
N LYS A 16 -3.64 6.82 1.29
CA LYS A 16 -2.18 6.67 1.40
C LYS A 16 -1.70 5.21 1.41
N ASN A 17 -2.52 4.30 0.88
CA ASN A 17 -2.34 2.86 0.99
C ASN A 17 -2.32 2.22 -0.40
N THR A 18 -1.85 2.94 -1.43
CA THR A 18 -1.75 2.42 -2.79
C THR A 18 -0.36 1.83 -3.06
N LEU A 19 -0.26 0.99 -4.10
CA LEU A 19 1.03 0.50 -4.59
C LEU A 19 1.92 1.64 -5.12
N ALA A 20 1.32 2.74 -5.61
CA ALA A 20 2.06 3.91 -6.04
C ALA A 20 2.72 4.63 -4.86
N ASP A 21 2.00 4.78 -3.75
CA ASP A 21 2.56 5.36 -2.51
C ASP A 21 3.71 4.50 -1.96
N LEU A 22 3.53 3.17 -1.96
CA LEU A 22 4.59 2.23 -1.56
C LEU A 22 5.86 2.43 -2.41
N ASN A 23 5.69 2.50 -3.73
CA ASN A 23 6.80 2.68 -4.66
C ASN A 23 7.52 4.02 -4.43
N ASN A 24 6.78 5.11 -4.21
CA ASN A 24 7.35 6.41 -3.87
C ASN A 24 8.16 6.33 -2.57
N HIS A 25 7.64 5.70 -1.53
CA HIS A 25 8.36 5.53 -0.26
C HIS A 25 9.63 4.68 -0.40
N LEU A 26 9.63 3.64 -1.24
CA LEU A 26 10.82 2.86 -1.54
C LEU A 26 11.90 3.68 -2.23
N PHE A 27 11.51 4.53 -3.20
CA PHE A 27 12.44 5.45 -3.84
C PHE A 27 12.99 6.50 -2.86
N GLU A 28 12.15 7.06 -1.99
CA GLU A 28 12.61 7.97 -0.93
C GLU A 28 13.63 7.31 0.02
N GLN A 29 13.44 6.03 0.37
CA GLN A 29 14.43 5.30 1.18
C GLN A 29 15.75 5.07 0.42
N MET A 30 15.69 4.87 -0.90
CA MET A 30 16.87 4.71 -1.74
C MET A 30 17.70 6.00 -1.80
N GLU A 31 17.04 7.15 -1.97
CA GLU A 31 17.70 8.46 -1.95
C GLU A 31 18.36 8.74 -0.59
N ARG A 32 17.69 8.39 0.52
CA ARG A 32 18.26 8.53 1.87
C ARG A 32 19.50 7.67 2.06
N LEU A 33 19.52 6.45 1.52
CA LEU A 33 20.68 5.56 1.61
C LEU A 33 21.87 6.06 0.79
N ASN A 34 21.61 6.80 -0.29
CA ASN A 34 22.64 7.37 -1.17
C ASN A 34 23.15 8.74 -0.68
N ASP A 35 22.72 9.21 0.49
CA ASP A 35 23.17 10.48 1.04
C ASP A 35 24.64 10.37 1.51
N ASP A 36 25.53 11.08 0.80
CA ASP A 36 26.98 11.06 1.03
C ASP A 36 27.39 11.74 2.35
N ASP A 37 26.49 12.50 2.99
CA ASP A 37 26.75 13.18 4.27
C ASP A 37 26.49 12.26 5.48
N LEU A 38 26.03 11.02 5.27
CA LEU A 38 25.74 10.07 6.35
C LEU A 38 27.01 9.58 7.04
N ASN A 39 27.01 9.63 8.37
CA ASN A 39 28.03 8.96 9.16
C ASN A 39 27.77 7.44 9.24
N ASN A 40 28.79 6.68 9.67
CA ASN A 40 28.69 5.21 9.76
C ASN A 40 27.51 4.71 10.61
N GLU A 41 27.17 5.37 11.72
CA GLU A 41 26.04 4.94 12.56
C GLU A 41 24.68 5.25 11.93
N GLU A 42 24.58 6.36 11.20
CA GLU A 42 23.37 6.75 10.47
C GLU A 42 23.14 5.87 9.26
N LEU A 43 24.21 5.56 8.51
CA LEU A 43 24.16 4.62 7.40
C LEU A 43 23.66 3.24 7.87
N ASP A 44 24.18 2.76 9.01
CA ASP A 44 23.78 1.46 9.56
C ASP A 44 22.30 1.45 10.02
N LYS A 45 21.76 2.59 10.46
CA LYS A 45 20.33 2.78 10.77
C LYS A 45 19.48 2.80 9.50
N GLU A 46 19.88 3.54 8.48
CA GLU A 46 19.14 3.61 7.22
C GLU A 46 19.16 2.27 6.47
N ILE A 47 20.26 1.49 6.54
CA ILE A 47 20.30 0.11 6.01
C ILE A 47 19.26 -0.78 6.71
N LYS A 48 19.18 -0.71 8.05
CA LYS A 48 18.18 -1.48 8.82
C LYS A 48 16.76 -1.05 8.47
N ARG A 49 16.53 0.26 8.32
CA ARG A 49 15.23 0.80 7.92
C ARG A 49 14.85 0.35 6.51
N ALA A 50 15.75 0.47 5.54
CA ALA A 50 15.51 0.07 4.16
C ALA A 50 15.21 -1.42 4.03
N LYS A 51 15.91 -2.26 4.81
CA LYS A 51 15.61 -3.69 4.89
C LYS A 51 14.19 -3.96 5.42
N ALA A 52 13.84 -3.36 6.56
CA ALA A 52 12.50 -3.50 7.12
C ALA A 52 11.41 -2.99 6.16
N MET A 53 11.65 -1.89 5.46
CA MET A 53 10.72 -1.34 4.46
C MET A 53 10.55 -2.29 3.28
N THR A 54 11.65 -2.89 2.80
CA THR A 54 11.63 -3.89 1.72
C THR A 54 10.84 -5.13 2.11
N ASP A 55 11.06 -5.64 3.33
CA ASP A 55 10.35 -6.81 3.85
C ASP A 55 8.83 -6.59 3.90
N VAL A 56 8.39 -5.44 4.42
CA VAL A 56 6.97 -5.06 4.44
C VAL A 56 6.43 -4.86 3.02
N SER A 57 7.21 -4.26 2.13
CA SER A 57 6.82 -4.03 0.74
C SER A 57 6.61 -5.34 -0.02
N SER A 58 7.44 -6.35 0.22
CA SER A 58 7.28 -7.69 -0.37
C SER A 58 5.93 -8.29 0.00
N GLN A 59 5.54 -8.22 1.27
CA GLN A 59 4.25 -8.74 1.74
C GLN A 59 3.06 -8.03 1.08
N ILE A 60 3.15 -6.71 0.87
CA ILE A 60 2.11 -5.94 0.17
C ILE A 60 1.99 -6.38 -1.30
N ILE A 61 3.12 -6.55 -1.99
CA ILE A 61 3.16 -6.98 -3.39
C ILE A 61 2.63 -8.41 -3.53
N GLU A 62 3.00 -9.32 -2.62
CA GLU A 62 2.47 -10.68 -2.58
C GLU A 62 0.94 -10.67 -2.42
N ASN A 63 0.41 -9.83 -1.52
CA ASN A 63 -1.04 -9.69 -1.37
C ASN A 63 -1.71 -9.13 -2.65
N ALA A 64 -1.11 -8.15 -3.30
CA ALA A 64 -1.60 -7.61 -4.57
C ALA A 64 -1.58 -8.66 -5.70
N ALA A 65 -0.54 -9.49 -5.77
CA ALA A 65 -0.43 -10.58 -6.72
C ALA A 65 -1.51 -11.66 -6.49
N LEU A 66 -1.87 -11.94 -5.23
CA LEU A 66 -3.00 -12.81 -4.89
C LEU A 66 -4.33 -12.22 -5.37
N GLY A 67 -4.56 -10.92 -5.15
CA GLY A 67 -5.75 -10.21 -5.65
C GLY A 67 -5.85 -10.24 -7.18
N LEU A 68 -4.74 -9.99 -7.88
CA LEU A 68 -4.68 -10.09 -9.34
C LEU A 68 -4.96 -11.52 -9.82
N SER A 69 -4.44 -12.53 -9.13
CA SER A 69 -4.69 -13.94 -9.45
C SER A 69 -6.16 -14.31 -9.24
N ALA A 70 -6.79 -13.82 -8.17
CA ALA A 70 -8.22 -14.00 -7.92
C ALA A 70 -9.08 -13.37 -9.02
N GLU A 71 -8.73 -12.15 -9.47
CA GLU A 71 -9.43 -11.50 -10.59
C GLU A 71 -9.22 -12.24 -11.92
N LYS A 72 -8.00 -12.73 -12.20
CA LYS A 72 -7.73 -13.58 -13.38
C LYS A 72 -8.57 -14.86 -13.36
N LEU A 73 -8.61 -15.56 -12.22
CA LEU A 73 -9.46 -16.74 -12.03
C LEU A 73 -10.94 -16.40 -12.22
N ARG A 74 -11.41 -15.26 -11.70
CA ARG A 74 -12.80 -14.83 -11.90
C ARG A 74 -13.11 -14.56 -13.38
N ALA A 75 -12.17 -13.98 -14.12
CA ALA A 75 -12.29 -13.74 -15.56
C ALA A 75 -12.25 -15.03 -16.39
N GLU A 76 -11.39 -15.99 -16.05
CA GLU A 76 -11.23 -17.27 -16.75
C GLU A 76 -12.40 -18.23 -16.49
N TYR A 77 -12.90 -18.31 -15.26
CA TYR A 77 -13.92 -19.30 -14.87
C TYR A 77 -15.36 -18.79 -14.95
N GLY A 78 -15.54 -17.50 -15.27
CA GLY A 78 -16.81 -16.87 -15.64
C GLY A 78 -17.89 -16.98 -14.56
N ASN A 79 -18.03 -15.95 -13.73
CA ASN A 79 -19.21 -15.69 -12.87
C ASN A 79 -19.78 -16.87 -12.05
N ARG A 80 -19.01 -17.93 -11.81
CA ARG A 80 -19.31 -18.89 -10.75
C ARG A 80 -19.06 -18.20 -9.42
N GLU A 81 -19.95 -18.44 -8.47
CA GLU A 81 -19.89 -17.90 -7.11
C GLU A 81 -18.68 -18.52 -6.39
N ILE A 82 -17.49 -18.02 -6.72
CA ILE A 82 -16.24 -18.40 -6.08
C ILE A 82 -16.17 -17.58 -4.81
N HIS A 83 -16.44 -18.21 -3.67
CA HIS A 83 -16.19 -17.63 -2.36
C HIS A 83 -14.68 -17.43 -2.19
N LEU A 84 -14.24 -16.21 -2.46
CA LEU A 84 -12.88 -15.78 -2.16
C LEU A 84 -12.78 -15.54 -0.64
N PRO A 85 -11.62 -15.84 -0.01
CA PRO A 85 -11.37 -15.43 1.36
C PRO A 85 -11.59 -13.91 1.51
N GLY A 86 -12.17 -13.46 2.62
CA GLY A 86 -12.61 -12.05 2.80
C GLY A 86 -11.54 -10.97 2.61
N MET A 87 -10.25 -11.32 2.54
CA MET A 87 -9.15 -10.42 2.12
C MET A 87 -9.14 -10.09 0.62
N LEU A 88 -9.78 -10.91 -0.21
CA LEU A 88 -9.79 -10.83 -1.68
C LEU A 88 -11.20 -10.55 -2.25
N GLU A 89 -12.22 -10.50 -1.39
CA GLU A 89 -13.58 -10.10 -1.81
C GLU A 89 -13.68 -8.59 -2.01
N HIS A 90 -13.95 -8.17 -3.24
CA HIS A 90 -14.32 -6.79 -3.53
C HIS A 90 -15.78 -6.58 -3.13
N LYS A 91 -16.05 -6.07 -1.92
CA LYS A 91 -17.40 -5.61 -1.56
C LYS A 91 -17.80 -4.48 -2.51
N LYS A 92 -18.92 -4.67 -3.20
CA LYS A 92 -19.60 -3.63 -3.99
C LYS A 92 -20.24 -2.59 -3.08
#